data_AF-A0A3D1P6C4-F1
#
_entry.id   AF-A0A3D1P6C4-F1
#
_cell.length_a   1.000
_cell.length_b   1.000
_cell.length_c   1.000
_cell.angle_alpha   90.00
_cell.angle_beta   90.00
_cell.angle_gamma   90.00
#
_symmetry.space_group_name_H-M   'P 1'
#
loop_
_entity.id
_entity.type
_entity.pdbx_description
1 polymer ?
#
loop_
_entity_poly.entity_id
_entity_poly.type
_entity_poly.pdbx_seq_one_letter_code
_entity_poly.pdbx_strand_id
1 'polypeptide(L)' 'MERSRILFEQLVSADGNVQAEAKSVTSVSGADEGTIHQTVVVKISQDGNSSSSSSSCSSSTAKRRD' A
#
# COMPACT_ATOMS: atom_id res chain seq x y z
N MET A 1 8.44 -16.01 -14.72
CA MET A 1 8.05 -14.63 -15.13
C MET A 1 7.68 -13.87 -13.88
N GLU A 2 8.21 -12.66 -13.71
CA GLU A 2 7.83 -11.76 -12.62
C GLU A 2 6.75 -10.80 -13.12
N ARG A 3 5.68 -10.61 -12.33
CA ARG A 3 4.62 -9.66 -12.62
C ARG A 3 4.57 -8.63 -11.49
N SER A 4 4.61 -7.36 -11.83
CA SER A 4 4.46 -6.27 -10.88
C SER A 4 3.32 -5.34 -11.26
N ARG A 5 2.68 -4.75 -10.24
CA ARG A 5 1.70 -3.66 -10.36
C ARG A 5 2.10 -2.55 -9.42
N ILE A 6 1.96 -1.32 -9.89
CA ILE A 6 2.22 -0.11 -9.12
C ILE A 6 0.94 0.71 -9.09
N LEU A 7 0.49 1.08 -7.90
CA LEU A 7 -0.60 2.01 -7.68
C LEU A 7 -0.04 3.26 -7.01
N PHE A 8 -0.46 4.42 -7.51
CA PHE A 8 -0.09 5.71 -6.97
C PHE A 8 -1.34 6.55 -6.82
N GLU A 9 -1.59 7.02 -5.60
CA GLU A 9 -2.75 7.82 -5.25
C GLU A 9 -2.31 9.06 -4.48
N GLN A 10 -2.97 10.18 -4.72
CA GLN A 10 -2.73 11.46 -4.03
C GLN A 10 -4.04 12.01 -3.48
N LEU A 11 -3.97 12.54 -2.26
CA LEU A 11 -5.01 13.38 -1.69
C LEU A 11 -4.61 14.84 -1.87
N VAL A 12 -5.38 15.57 -2.69
CA VAL A 12 -5.13 16.98 -3.00
C VAL A 12 -6.25 17.82 -2.40
N SER A 13 -5.91 18.88 -1.67
CA SER A 13 -6.88 19.83 -1.13
C SER A 13 -7.41 20.77 -2.22
N ALA A 14 -8.49 21.49 -1.91
CA ALA A 14 -9.17 22.38 -2.87
C ALA A 14 -8.27 23.53 -3.38
N ASP A 15 -7.25 23.90 -2.60
CA ASP A 15 -6.21 24.89 -2.95
C ASP A 15 -5.07 24.32 -3.81
N GLY A 16 -5.13 23.02 -4.15
CA GLY A 16 -4.13 22.34 -4.97
C GLY A 16 -2.95 21.75 -4.19
N ASN A 17 -2.94 21.85 -2.86
CA ASN A 17 -1.85 21.29 -2.06
C ASN A 17 -1.98 19.76 -1.88
N VAL A 18 -0.87 19.04 -2.01
CA VAL A 18 -0.85 17.59 -1.77
C VAL A 18 -0.78 17.33 -0.27
N GLN A 19 -1.87 16.80 0.28
CA GLN A 19 -2.02 16.48 1.70
C GLN A 19 -1.44 15.10 2.03
N ALA A 20 -1.58 14.14 1.12
CA ALA A 20 -1.01 12.81 1.28
C ALA A 20 -0.71 12.14 -0.07
N GLU A 21 0.27 11.26 -0.06
CA GLU A 21 0.64 10.41 -1.19
C GLU A 21 0.77 8.97 -0.73
N ALA A 22 0.19 8.05 -1.50
CA ALA A 22 0.33 6.62 -1.26
C ALA A 22 0.91 5.95 -2.52
N LYS A 23 2.01 5.23 -2.34
CA LYS A 23 2.59 4.37 -3.37
C LYS A 23 2.53 2.93 -2.91
N SER A 24 1.81 2.09 -3.66
CA SER A 24 1.79 0.65 -3.46
C SER A 24 2.51 -0.05 -4.61
N VAL A 25 3.44 -0.94 -4.26
CA VAL A 25 4.09 -1.84 -5.20
C VAL A 25 3.73 -3.25 -4.80
N THR A 26 3.16 -4.00 -5.74
CA THR A 26 2.84 -5.41 -5.55
C THR A 26 3.56 -6.21 -6.62
N SER A 27 4.32 -7.22 -6.21
CA SER A 27 4.99 -8.14 -7.12
C SER A 27 4.65 -9.60 -6.79
N VAL A 28 4.61 -10.41 -7.84
CA VAL A 28 4.43 -11.86 -7.79
C VAL A 28 5.54 -12.49 -8.63
N SER A 29 6.32 -13.38 -8.02
CA SER A 29 7.38 -14.14 -8.69
C SER A 29 6.91 -15.56 -9.00
N GLY A 30 7.14 -16.00 -10.24
CA GLY A 30 6.65 -17.28 -10.72
C GLY A 30 7.57 -18.46 -10.38
N ALA A 31 7.20 -19.18 -9.33
CA ALA A 31 7.24 -20.65 -9.18
C ALA A 31 6.12 -21.08 -8.21
N ASP A 32 5.83 -20.24 -7.22
CA ASP A 32 4.70 -20.34 -6.31
C ASP A 32 3.82 -19.10 -6.42
N GLU A 33 2.65 -19.20 -7.06
CA GLU A 33 1.59 -18.17 -6.99
C GLU A 33 1.05 -17.95 -5.56
N GLY A 34 1.68 -18.56 -4.54
CA GLY A 34 1.32 -18.45 -3.14
C GLY A 34 1.95 -17.27 -2.38
N THR A 35 2.92 -16.55 -2.97
CA THR A 35 3.58 -15.44 -2.28
C THR A 35 3.39 -14.12 -3.04
N ILE A 36 2.63 -13.22 -2.42
CA ILE A 36 2.45 -11.84 -2.88
C ILE A 36 3.34 -10.95 -2.03
N HIS A 37 4.27 -10.24 -2.66
CA HIS A 37 5.04 -9.19 -1.99
C HIS A 37 4.34 -7.86 -2.22
N GLN A 38 3.90 -7.20 -1.14
CA GLN A 38 3.32 -5.88 -1.20
C GLN A 38 4.09 -4.92 -0.29
N THR A 39 4.39 -3.74 -0.80
CA THR A 39 4.94 -2.62 -0.02
C THR A 39 4.06 -1.40 -0.24
N VAL A 40 3.65 -0.75 0.85
CA VAL A 40 2.88 0.50 0.82
C VAL A 40 3.69 1.57 1.53
N VAL A 41 3.97 2.66 0.84
CA VAL A 41 4.62 3.85 1.39
C VAL A 41 3.62 4.98 1.37
N VAL A 42 3.34 5.55 2.55
CA VAL A 42 2.47 6.72 2.70
C VAL A 42 3.31 7.88 3.18
N LYS A 43 3.19 9.02 2.49
CA LYS A 43 3.74 10.31 2.93
C LYS A 43 2.56 11.24 3.20
N ILE A 44 2.58 11.90 4.34
CA ILE A 44 1.56 12.88 4.73
C ILE A 44 2.29 14.20 4.92
N SER A 45 1.86 15.23 4.18
CA SER A 45 2.35 16.59 4.36
C SER A 45 1.76 17.13 5.66
N GLN A 46 2.59 17.38 6.67
CA GLN A 46 2.13 17.80 8.00
C GLN A 46 2.53 19.24 8.26
N ASP A 47 1.54 20.14 8.31
CA ASP A 47 1.67 21.44 8.95
C ASP A 47 1.27 21.30 10.43
N GLY A 48 2.16 20.72 11.25
CA GLY A 48 1.99 20.66 12.70
C GLY A 48 1.99 19.26 13.32
N ASN A 49 2.64 19.18 14.47
CA ASN A 49 2.98 17.99 15.27
C ASN A 49 1.78 17.05 15.49
N SER A 50 1.73 15.94 14.74
CA SER A 50 0.73 14.89 14.91
C SER A 50 1.40 13.51 14.95
N SER A 51 1.06 12.73 15.97
CA SER A 51 1.59 11.40 16.26
C SER A 51 1.27 10.41 15.12
N SER A 52 2.31 9.88 14.48
CA SER A 52 2.18 8.84 13.46
C SER A 52 1.80 7.50 14.11
N SER A 53 0.55 7.07 13.96
CA SER A 53 0.09 5.76 14.40
C SER A 53 0.23 4.76 13.25
N SER A 54 1.19 3.84 13.32
CA SER A 54 1.26 2.71 12.38
C SER A 54 0.36 1.58 12.88
N SER A 55 -0.67 1.22 12.11
CA SER A 55 -1.47 0.03 12.34
C SER A 55 -1.18 -1.02 11.28
N SER A 56 -0.88 -2.25 11.72
CA SER A 56 -0.71 -3.41 10.86
C SER A 56 -1.98 -4.25 10.89
N CYS A 57 -2.60 -4.49 9.74
CA CYS A 57 -3.67 -5.46 9.58
C CYS A 57 -3.14 -6.70 8.84
N SER A 58 -3.36 -7.87 9.42
CA SER A 58 -3.03 -9.16 8.80
C SER A 58 -4.31 -9.91 8.54
N SER A 59 -4.63 -10.17 7.26
CA SER A 59 -5.79 -10.97 6.86
C SER A 59 -5.34 -12.29 6.24
N SER A 60 -5.66 -13.40 6.89
CA SER A 60 -5.40 -14.75 6.38
C SER A 60 -6.65 -15.27 5.69
N THR A 61 -6.63 -15.44 4.36
CA THR A 61 -7.69 -16.17 3.66
C THR A 61 -7.42 -17.67 3.76
N ALA A 62 -8.07 -18.37 4.68
CA ALA A 62 -8.06 -19.82 4.71
C ALA A 62 -8.90 -20.36 3.55
N LYS A 63 -8.27 -21.02 2.58
CA LYS A 63 -8.99 -21.75 1.54
C LYS A 63 -9.72 -22.93 2.18
N ARG A 64 -11.05 -22.91 2.20
CA ARG A 64 -11.85 -24.12 2.45
C ARG A 64 -11.68 -25.05 1.25
N ARG A 65 -11.24 -26.29 1.50
CA ARG A 65 -11.35 -27.41 0.55
C ARG A 65 -12.74 -28.01 0.74
N ASP A 66 -13.52 -28.07 -0.35
CA ASP A 66 -14.63 -29.00 -0.50
C ASP A 66 -14.11 -30.40 -0.87
#